data_AF-A0A0B1TDE6-F1
#
_entry.id   AF-A0A0B1TDE6-F1
#
_cell.length_a   1.000
_cell.length_b   1.000
_cell.length_c   1.000
_cell.angle_alpha   90.00
_cell.angle_beta   90.00
_cell.angle_gamma   90.00
#
_symmetry.space_group_name_H-M   'P 1'
#
loop_
_entity.id
_entity.type
_entity.pdbx_description
1 polymer ?
#
loop_
_entity_poly.entity_id
_entity_poly.type
_entity_poly.pdbx_seq_one_letter_code
_entity_poly.pdbx_strand_id
1 'polypeptide(L)'
;MLIARFATGFGAGTLGVLRSFTATASTRRSRVRAVSLGTAGFTTGLSIGPALQICFIPLGSKGLSIGPFVLNVYTSAAFFMCAVSILSIFLVQTLFVEDYVGIISDEEKKEDPFLVIPKFDRIAVILLFYMWWMLSGIASTEGLAAPITIAMYGWTNEEAILYNGIVQVVSCGMSTITYTVIGSTRIGKWSVVISAKNNSPTPP
;
A
#
# COMPACT_ATOMS: atom_id res chain seq x y z
N MET A 1 4.76 -21.87 -10.25
CA MET A 1 3.83 -20.70 -10.24
C MET A 1 2.96 -20.67 -8.98
N LEU A 2 2.16 -21.70 -8.65
CA LEU A 2 1.25 -21.67 -7.49
C LEU A 2 1.93 -21.52 -6.12
N ILE A 3 3.01 -22.26 -5.87
CA ILE A 3 3.77 -22.15 -4.60
C ILE A 3 4.38 -20.75 -4.45
N ALA A 4 4.94 -20.20 -5.54
CA ALA A 4 5.46 -18.84 -5.55
C ALA A 4 4.35 -17.80 -5.28
N ARG A 5 3.16 -17.98 -5.88
CA ARG A 5 1.98 -17.13 -5.62
C ARG A 5 1.54 -17.20 -4.16
N PHE A 6 1.52 -18.39 -3.57
CA PHE A 6 1.22 -18.57 -2.15
C PHE A 6 2.24 -17.85 -1.25
N ALA A 7 3.53 -18.01 -1.54
CA ALA A 7 4.61 -17.33 -0.81
C ALA A 7 4.51 -15.80 -0.95
N THR A 8 4.25 -15.27 -2.15
CA THR A 8 4.02 -13.83 -2.35
C THR A 8 2.77 -13.32 -1.61
N GLY A 9 1.74 -14.18 -1.47
CA GLY A 9 0.55 -13.87 -0.69
C GLY A 9 0.84 -13.70 0.80
N PHE A 10 1.74 -14.51 1.36
CA PHE A 10 2.20 -14.34 2.75
C PHE A 10 2.86 -12.96 2.96
N GLY A 11 3.63 -12.49 1.97
CA GLY A 11 4.25 -11.17 1.99
C GLY A 11 3.25 -10.01 2.09
N ALA A 12 2.05 -10.16 1.51
CA ALA A 12 1.00 -9.13 1.60
C ALA A 12 0.51 -8.89 3.04
N GLY A 13 0.67 -9.86 3.95
CA GLY A 13 0.34 -9.71 5.37
C GLY A 13 1.13 -8.60 6.09
N THR A 14 2.34 -8.30 5.60
CA THR A 14 3.20 -7.22 6.13
C THR A 14 2.51 -5.85 6.08
N LEU A 15 1.63 -5.63 5.10
CA LEU A 15 0.86 -4.39 5.00
C LEU A 15 -0.10 -4.19 6.18
N GLY A 16 -0.56 -5.28 6.81
CA GLY A 16 -1.37 -5.22 8.02
C GLY A 16 -0.56 -4.70 9.21
N VAL A 17 0.66 -5.22 9.38
CA VAL A 17 1.60 -4.81 10.43
C VAL A 17 2.02 -3.35 10.26
N LEU A 18 2.32 -2.92 9.04
CA LEU A 18 2.69 -1.52 8.77
C LEU A 18 1.54 -0.56 9.11
N ARG A 19 0.30 -0.93 8.79
CA ARG A 19 -0.88 -0.11 9.10
C ARG A 19 -1.19 -0.06 10.60
N SER A 20 -1.05 -1.17 11.32
CA SER A 20 -1.22 -1.18 12.78
C SER A 20 -0.10 -0.39 13.45
N PHE A 21 1.15 -0.56 13.04
CA PHE A 21 2.28 0.25 13.50
C PHE A 21 2.02 1.75 13.28
N THR A 22 1.64 2.14 12.06
CA THR A 22 1.32 3.54 11.74
C THR A 22 0.19 4.09 12.62
N ALA A 23 -0.83 3.27 12.93
CA ALA A 23 -1.93 3.68 13.80
C ALA A 23 -1.50 3.90 15.26
N THR A 24 -0.54 3.12 15.74
CA THR A 24 -0.03 3.16 17.12
C THR A 24 1.07 4.20 17.30
N ALA A 25 1.97 4.37 16.33
CA ALA A 25 3.04 5.37 16.37
C ALA A 25 2.54 6.81 16.09
N SER A 26 1.32 6.99 15.58
CA SER A 26 0.79 8.31 15.22
C SER A 26 -0.25 8.88 16.19
N THR A 27 -0.04 10.13 16.58
CA THR A 27 -1.01 10.92 17.36
C THR A 27 -2.28 11.20 16.56
N ARG A 28 -3.45 11.37 17.22
CA ARG A 28 -4.74 11.68 16.55
C ARG A 28 -4.65 12.84 15.53
N ARG A 29 -3.80 13.84 15.78
CA ARG A 29 -3.62 15.01 14.92
C ARG A 29 -2.77 14.74 13.67
N SER A 30 -1.84 13.79 13.71
CA SER A 30 -0.91 13.45 12.62
C SER A 30 -1.26 12.16 11.89
N ARG A 31 -2.17 11.34 12.45
CA ARG A 31 -2.59 10.03 11.89
C ARG A 31 -3.03 10.10 10.44
N VAL A 32 -3.85 11.08 10.08
CA VAL A 32 -4.31 11.25 8.69
C VAL A 32 -3.13 11.50 7.75
N ARG A 33 -2.12 12.28 8.18
CA ARG A 33 -0.91 12.53 7.39
C ARG A 33 -0.02 11.29 7.27
N ALA A 34 0.16 10.54 8.37
CA ALA A 34 0.97 9.32 8.36
C ALA A 34 0.32 8.22 7.48
N VAL A 35 -0.98 7.99 7.63
CA VAL A 35 -1.73 7.00 6.85
C VAL A 35 -1.80 7.37 5.37
N SER A 36 -2.04 8.65 5.04
CA SER A 36 -2.06 9.10 3.64
C SER A 36 -0.69 9.00 2.98
N LEU A 37 0.40 9.35 3.68
CA LEU A 37 1.75 9.20 3.15
C LEU A 37 2.12 7.71 2.96
N GLY A 38 1.77 6.84 3.91
CA GLY A 38 1.95 5.40 3.77
C GLY A 38 1.16 4.80 2.61
N THR A 39 -0.07 5.27 2.41
CA THR A 39 -0.91 4.83 1.28
C THR A 39 -0.38 5.35 -0.05
N ALA A 40 0.12 6.60 -0.10
CA ALA A 40 0.79 7.15 -1.27
C ALA A 40 2.06 6.37 -1.63
N GLY A 41 2.85 5.97 -0.63
CA GLY A 41 4.01 5.09 -0.82
C GLY A 41 3.61 3.73 -1.40
N PHE A 42 2.54 3.12 -0.90
CA PHE A 42 2.01 1.86 -1.43
C PHE A 42 1.53 1.98 -2.88
N THR A 43 0.77 3.03 -3.22
CA THR A 43 0.32 3.26 -4.61
C THR A 43 1.48 3.57 -5.55
N THR A 44 2.50 4.28 -5.06
CA THR A 44 3.74 4.52 -5.84
C THR A 44 4.47 3.21 -6.11
N GLY A 45 4.60 2.34 -5.10
CA GLY A 45 5.20 1.01 -5.25
C GLY A 45 4.46 0.13 -6.26
N LEU A 46 3.12 0.16 -6.24
CA LEU A 46 2.31 -0.52 -7.25
C LEU A 46 2.56 0.01 -8.66
N SER A 47 2.78 1.32 -8.83
CA SER A 47 3.10 1.92 -10.12
C SER A 47 4.48 1.53 -10.65
N ILE A 48 5.47 1.36 -9.77
CA ILE A 48 6.85 1.05 -10.15
C ILE A 48 6.93 -0.31 -10.83
N GLY A 49 6.12 -1.29 -10.43
CA GLY A 49 6.13 -2.64 -11.02
C GLY A 49 5.87 -2.64 -12.53
N PRO A 50 4.69 -2.19 -13.00
CA PRO A 50 4.39 -2.10 -14.42
C PRO A 50 5.30 -1.12 -15.17
N ALA A 51 5.71 -0.01 -14.55
CA ALA A 51 6.65 0.94 -15.16
C ALA A 51 7.99 0.29 -15.49
N LEU A 52 8.56 -0.48 -14.55
CA LEU A 52 9.79 -1.25 -14.79
C LEU A 52 9.57 -2.29 -15.87
N GLN A 53 8.42 -2.97 -15.86
CA GLN A 53 8.10 -3.98 -16.88
C GLN A 53 8.05 -3.37 -18.29
N ILE A 54 7.55 -2.14 -18.45
CA ILE A 54 7.59 -1.39 -19.71
C ILE A 54 9.02 -1.04 -20.13
N CYS A 55 9.86 -0.58 -19.19
CA CYS A 55 11.25 -0.23 -19.48
C CYS A 55 12.08 -1.41 -20.03
N PHE A 56 11.69 -2.64 -19.68
CA PHE A 56 12.36 -3.84 -20.18
C PHE A 56 11.79 -4.37 -21.51
N ILE A 57 10.63 -3.89 -22.00
CA ILE A 57 10.06 -4.29 -23.30
C ILE A 57 11.07 -4.24 -24.48
N PRO A 58 11.94 -3.22 -24.64
CA PRO A 58 12.92 -3.19 -25.74
C PRO A 58 13.96 -4.32 -25.70
N LEU A 59 14.06 -5.09 -24.60
CA LEU A 59 14.90 -6.29 -24.51
C LEU A 59 14.34 -7.47 -25.35
N GLY A 60 13.05 -7.42 -25.73
CA GLY A 60 12.36 -8.36 -26.60
C GLY A 60 12.08 -9.75 -25.99
N SER A 61 11.01 -10.42 -26.47
CA SER A 61 10.64 -11.79 -26.02
C SER A 61 11.70 -12.87 -26.25
N LYS A 62 12.67 -12.63 -27.14
CA LYS A 62 13.75 -13.59 -27.44
C LYS A 62 14.90 -13.54 -26.43
N GLY A 63 15.02 -12.43 -25.69
CA GLY A 63 15.99 -12.25 -24.60
C GLY A 63 17.46 -12.35 -25.01
N LEU A 64 18.34 -11.96 -24.09
CA LEU A 64 19.78 -12.27 -24.19
C LEU A 64 20.01 -13.64 -23.53
N SER A 65 20.41 -14.64 -24.30
CA SER A 65 20.76 -15.96 -23.77
C SER A 65 22.23 -15.95 -23.33
N ILE A 66 22.50 -15.57 -22.09
CA ILE A 66 23.85 -15.66 -21.51
C ILE A 66 23.94 -17.02 -20.79
N GLY A 67 24.39 -18.06 -21.51
CA GLY A 67 24.53 -19.42 -20.95
C GLY A 67 23.17 -20.09 -20.63
N PRO A 68 23.01 -20.80 -19.49
CA PRO A 68 21.76 -21.48 -19.11
C PRO A 68 20.64 -20.52 -18.66
N PHE A 69 20.91 -19.20 -18.59
CA PHE A 69 19.94 -18.19 -18.16
C PHE A 69 19.41 -17.42 -19.36
N VAL A 70 18.10 -17.54 -19.60
CA VAL A 70 17.38 -16.75 -20.61
C VAL A 70 16.88 -15.47 -19.95
N LEU A 71 17.59 -14.35 -20.19
CA LEU A 71 17.17 -13.02 -19.75
C LEU A 71 16.13 -12.46 -20.71
N ASN A 72 14.87 -12.83 -20.46
CA ASN A 72 13.70 -12.30 -21.15
C ASN A 72 13.10 -11.10 -20.37
N VAL A 73 12.18 -10.35 -20.99
CA VAL A 73 11.41 -9.25 -20.39
C VAL A 73 10.78 -9.64 -19.04
N TYR A 74 10.32 -10.89 -18.93
CA TYR A 74 9.67 -11.43 -17.74
C TYR A 74 10.65 -11.72 -16.60
N THR A 75 11.84 -12.22 -16.95
CA THR A 75 12.84 -12.67 -15.97
C THR A 75 13.67 -11.49 -15.47
N SER A 76 14.04 -10.57 -16.36
CA SER A 76 14.82 -9.36 -16.02
C SER A 76 14.07 -8.45 -15.06
N ALA A 77 12.79 -8.18 -15.31
CA ALA A 77 11.94 -7.41 -14.40
C ALA A 77 11.82 -8.05 -13.01
N ALA A 78 11.68 -9.38 -12.95
CA ALA A 78 11.59 -10.11 -11.69
C ALA A 78 12.89 -10.01 -10.86
N PHE A 79 14.06 -10.17 -11.49
CA PHE A 79 15.35 -10.03 -10.80
C PHE A 79 15.56 -8.61 -10.27
N PHE A 80 15.17 -7.59 -11.04
CA PHE A 80 15.26 -6.21 -10.57
C PHE A 80 14.35 -5.96 -9.35
N MET A 81 13.11 -6.48 -9.35
CA MET A 81 12.21 -6.37 -8.21
C MET A 81 12.75 -7.10 -6.97
N CYS A 82 13.43 -8.24 -7.13
CA CYS A 82 14.13 -8.90 -6.04
C CYS A 82 15.24 -8.01 -5.46
N ALA A 83 16.04 -7.34 -6.30
CA ALA A 83 17.08 -6.43 -5.85
C ALA A 83 16.51 -5.24 -5.07
N VAL A 84 15.43 -4.63 -5.56
CA VAL A 84 14.71 -3.54 -4.85
C VAL A 84 14.15 -4.04 -3.51
N SER A 85 13.67 -5.28 -3.45
CA SER A 85 13.17 -5.88 -2.21
C SER A 85 14.28 -6.08 -1.18
N ILE A 86 15.46 -6.57 -1.60
CA ILE A 86 16.63 -6.72 -0.72
C ILE A 86 17.09 -5.34 -0.22
N LEU A 87 17.16 -4.34 -1.10
CA LEU A 87 17.50 -2.96 -0.72
C LEU A 87 16.49 -2.40 0.30
N SER A 88 15.21 -2.69 0.14
CA SER A 88 14.16 -2.25 1.07
C SER A 88 14.36 -2.87 2.45
N ILE A 89 14.70 -4.16 2.53
CA ILE A 89 15.02 -4.84 3.79
C ILE A 89 16.24 -4.18 4.45
N PHE A 90 17.28 -3.89 3.67
CA PHE A 90 18.48 -3.22 4.18
C PHE A 90 18.19 -1.80 4.71
N LEU A 91 17.39 -1.01 4.00
CA LEU A 91 16.97 0.32 4.44
C LEU A 91 16.17 0.28 5.73
N VAL A 92 15.25 -0.69 5.87
CA VAL A 92 14.51 -0.90 7.12
C VAL A 92 15.48 -1.25 8.24
N GLN A 93 16.41 -2.19 8.05
CA GLN A 93 17.34 -2.56 9.13
C GLN A 93 18.30 -1.42 9.56
N THR A 94 18.64 -0.49 8.66
CA THR A 94 19.64 0.56 8.94
C THR A 94 19.04 1.89 9.38
N LEU A 95 17.85 2.26 8.86
CA LEU A 95 17.25 3.58 9.09
C LEU A 95 16.00 3.53 9.95
N PHE A 96 15.39 2.36 10.15
CA PHE A 96 14.16 2.26 10.93
C PHE A 96 14.49 2.24 12.42
N VAL A 97 14.09 3.31 13.12
CA VAL A 97 14.07 3.36 14.58
C VAL A 97 12.62 3.21 15.02
N GLU A 98 12.34 2.17 15.81
CA GLU A 98 11.01 1.91 16.34
C GLU A 98 10.70 2.89 17.49
N ASP A 99 9.64 3.68 17.31
CA ASP A 99 9.11 4.57 18.36
C ASP A 99 7.59 4.40 18.46
N TYR A 100 7.12 3.94 19.62
CA TYR A 100 5.73 3.56 19.85
C TYR A 100 5.05 4.56 20.79
N VAL A 101 4.43 5.59 20.20
CA VAL A 101 3.74 6.65 20.96
C VAL A 101 2.38 6.20 21.55
N GLY A 102 1.84 5.07 21.10
CA GLY A 102 0.48 4.61 21.43
C GLY A 102 0.40 3.27 22.18
N ILE A 103 1.53 2.64 22.49
CA ILE A 103 1.57 1.48 23.40
C ILE A 103 1.86 2.08 24.77
N ILE A 104 0.82 2.22 25.60
CA ILE A 104 1.01 2.49 27.03
C ILE A 104 1.87 1.35 27.57
N SER A 105 3.11 1.66 27.95
CA SER A 105 3.96 0.73 28.69
C SER A 105 3.21 0.32 29.97
N ASP A 106 3.35 -0.93 30.42
CA ASP A 106 2.80 -1.36 31.71
C ASP A 106 3.28 -0.47 32.89
N GLU A 107 4.35 0.32 32.66
CA GLU A 107 4.88 1.35 33.56
C GLU A 107 4.02 2.64 33.58
N GLU A 108 3.53 3.15 32.44
CA GLU A 108 2.62 4.32 32.36
C GLU A 108 1.21 4.00 32.87
N LYS A 109 0.79 2.74 32.79
CA LYS A 109 -0.50 2.27 33.30
C LYS A 109 -0.61 2.37 34.83
N LYS A 110 0.52 2.52 35.53
CA LYS A 110 0.56 2.76 36.99
C LYS A 110 0.40 4.24 37.37
N GLU A 111 0.65 5.18 36.46
CA GLU A 111 0.57 6.62 36.76
C GLU A 111 -0.80 7.24 36.44
N ASP A 112 -1.52 6.77 35.40
CA ASP A 112 -2.83 7.32 35.02
C ASP A 112 -3.97 6.27 35.01
N PRO A 113 -4.75 6.15 36.11
CA PRO A 113 -5.88 5.20 36.21
C PRO A 113 -7.11 5.59 35.34
N PHE A 114 -7.04 6.70 34.59
CA PHE A 114 -8.13 7.21 33.76
C PHE A 114 -8.01 6.94 32.26
N LEU A 115 -7.08 6.07 31.85
CA LEU A 115 -7.02 5.62 30.46
C LEU A 115 -8.20 4.69 30.12
N VAL A 116 -9.34 5.28 29.76
CA VAL A 116 -10.51 4.55 29.29
C VAL A 116 -10.27 4.10 27.85
N ILE A 117 -9.88 2.85 27.68
CA ILE A 117 -9.85 2.20 26.36
C ILE A 117 -11.29 2.21 25.82
N PRO A 118 -11.56 2.87 24.67
CA PRO A 118 -12.90 2.91 24.11
C PRO A 118 -13.42 1.48 23.90
N LYS A 119 -14.67 1.22 24.31
CA LYS A 119 -15.30 -0.10 24.18
C LYS A 119 -15.25 -0.55 22.71
N PHE A 120 -14.99 -1.84 22.49
CA PHE A 120 -14.95 -2.46 21.17
C PHE A 120 -16.28 -2.26 20.43
N ASP A 121 -16.28 -1.39 19.42
CA ASP A 121 -17.44 -1.12 18.59
C ASP A 121 -17.54 -2.16 17.47
N ARG A 122 -18.50 -3.09 17.62
CA ARG A 122 -18.75 -4.16 16.66
C ARG A 122 -19.23 -3.63 15.31
N ILE A 123 -19.96 -2.51 15.29
CA ILE A 123 -20.51 -1.94 14.05
C ILE A 123 -19.36 -1.39 13.21
N ALA A 124 -18.44 -0.66 13.83
CA ALA A 124 -17.25 -0.14 13.16
C ALA A 124 -16.39 -1.27 12.56
N VAL A 125 -16.22 -2.38 13.27
CA VAL A 125 -15.43 -3.54 12.79
C VAL A 125 -16.10 -4.22 11.60
N ILE A 126 -17.42 -4.44 11.65
CA ILE A 126 -18.18 -5.04 10.54
C ILE A 126 -18.10 -4.13 9.31
N LEU A 127 -18.26 -2.82 9.48
CA LEU A 127 -18.11 -1.85 8.39
C LEU A 127 -16.70 -1.88 7.79
N LEU A 128 -15.67 -2.01 8.63
CA LEU A 128 -14.28 -2.11 8.19
C LEU A 128 -14.04 -3.36 7.35
N PHE A 129 -14.56 -4.52 7.78
CA PHE A 129 -14.50 -5.76 7.02
C PHE A 129 -15.23 -5.66 5.68
N TYR A 130 -16.40 -5.02 5.66
CA TYR A 130 -17.15 -4.79 4.43
C TYR A 130 -16.41 -3.88 3.45
N MET A 131 -15.82 -2.78 3.94
CA MET A 131 -14.98 -1.90 3.11
C MET A 131 -13.75 -2.63 2.55
N TRP A 132 -13.13 -3.51 3.35
CA TRP A 132 -12.00 -4.31 2.89
C TRP A 132 -12.39 -5.32 1.81
N TRP A 133 -13.55 -5.95 1.95
CA TRP A 133 -14.12 -6.84 0.94
C TRP A 133 -14.33 -6.13 -0.40
N MET A 134 -14.94 -4.94 -0.38
CA MET A 134 -15.12 -4.08 -1.56
C MET A 134 -13.78 -3.78 -2.27
N LEU A 135 -12.74 -3.41 -1.51
CA LEU A 135 -11.40 -3.17 -2.04
C LEU A 135 -10.78 -4.41 -2.71
N SER A 136 -11.01 -5.59 -2.14
CA SER A 136 -10.50 -6.86 -2.69
C SER A 136 -11.15 -7.21 -4.04
N GLY A 137 -12.39 -6.78 -4.27
CA GLY A 137 -13.07 -6.91 -5.55
C GLY A 137 -12.36 -6.15 -6.68
N ILE A 138 -11.96 -4.91 -6.41
CA ILE A 138 -11.22 -4.08 -7.39
C ILE A 138 -9.84 -4.67 -7.69
N ALA A 139 -9.12 -5.13 -6.66
CA ALA A 139 -7.81 -5.76 -6.83
C ALA A 139 -7.87 -7.05 -7.68
N SER A 140 -9.00 -7.74 -7.67
CA SER A 140 -9.22 -8.93 -8.50
C SER A 140 -9.37 -8.58 -9.98
N THR A 141 -9.95 -7.42 -10.30
CA THR A 141 -10.08 -6.94 -11.69
C THR A 141 -8.72 -6.62 -12.30
N GLU A 142 -7.82 -5.99 -11.54
CA GLU A 142 -6.44 -5.71 -11.98
C GLU A 142 -5.69 -7.00 -12.36
N GLY A 143 -5.82 -8.05 -11.54
CA GLY A 143 -5.16 -9.34 -11.80
C GLY A 143 -5.65 -10.07 -13.07
N LEU A 144 -6.86 -9.76 -13.54
CA LEU A 144 -7.48 -10.35 -14.73
C LEU A 144 -7.40 -9.44 -15.96
N ALA A 145 -6.89 -8.22 -15.84
CA ALA A 145 -6.84 -7.25 -16.94
C ALA A 145 -6.04 -7.78 -18.14
N ALA A 146 -4.86 -8.37 -17.90
CA ALA A 146 -4.03 -8.96 -18.96
C ALA A 146 -4.72 -10.10 -19.74
N PRO A 147 -5.24 -11.18 -19.11
CA PRO A 147 -5.92 -12.24 -19.86
C PRO A 147 -7.23 -11.76 -20.52
N ILE A 148 -7.97 -10.83 -19.91
CA ILE A 148 -9.20 -10.28 -20.50
C ILE A 148 -8.87 -9.48 -21.76
N THR A 149 -7.86 -8.62 -21.74
CA THR A 149 -7.49 -7.80 -22.90
C THR A 149 -6.95 -8.64 -24.06
N ILE A 150 -6.18 -9.69 -23.77
CA ILE A 150 -5.74 -10.66 -24.78
C ILE A 150 -6.95 -11.37 -25.41
N ALA A 151 -7.91 -11.82 -24.61
CA ALA A 151 -9.09 -12.53 -25.10
C ALA A 151 -10.09 -11.64 -25.86
N MET A 152 -10.27 -10.38 -25.45
CA MET A 152 -11.26 -9.46 -26.02
C MET A 152 -10.74 -8.73 -27.26
N TYR A 153 -9.47 -8.32 -27.27
CA TYR A 153 -8.89 -7.49 -28.34
C TYR A 153 -7.91 -8.23 -29.23
N GLY A 154 -7.61 -9.51 -28.94
CA GLY A 154 -6.65 -10.30 -29.72
C GLY A 154 -5.22 -9.76 -29.66
N TRP A 155 -4.88 -8.98 -28.63
CA TRP A 155 -3.57 -8.38 -28.47
C TRP A 155 -2.47 -9.42 -28.27
N THR A 156 -1.27 -9.12 -28.76
CA THR A 156 -0.08 -9.90 -28.42
C THR A 156 0.28 -9.73 -26.94
N ASN A 157 1.03 -10.67 -26.36
CA ASN A 157 1.44 -10.59 -24.96
C ASN A 157 2.21 -9.29 -24.64
N GLU A 158 3.00 -8.79 -25.59
CA GLU A 158 3.79 -7.56 -25.42
C GLU A 158 2.90 -6.32 -25.44
N GLU A 159 1.94 -6.23 -26.37
CA GLU A 159 0.97 -5.13 -26.44
C GLU A 159 0.07 -5.10 -25.20
N ALA A 160 -0.42 -6.26 -24.76
CA ALA A 160 -1.23 -6.35 -23.56
C ALA A 160 -0.48 -5.86 -22.32
N ILE A 161 0.80 -6.20 -22.17
CA ILE A 161 1.63 -5.71 -21.06
C ILE A 161 1.84 -4.20 -21.16
N LEU A 162 2.12 -3.68 -22.35
CA LEU A 162 2.38 -2.26 -22.57
C LEU A 162 1.15 -1.40 -22.25
N TYR A 163 -0.01 -1.73 -22.82
CA TYR A 163 -1.23 -0.93 -22.61
C TYR A 163 -1.75 -1.02 -21.17
N ASN A 164 -1.82 -2.22 -20.60
CA ASN A 164 -2.24 -2.36 -19.20
C ASN A 164 -1.26 -1.66 -18.25
N GLY A 165 0.05 -1.75 -18.53
CA GLY A 165 1.06 -1.07 -17.74
C GLY A 165 0.93 0.45 -17.77
N ILE A 166 0.69 1.05 -18.95
CA ILE A 166 0.52 2.51 -19.06
C ILE A 166 -0.73 2.97 -18.30
N VAL A 167 -1.86 2.29 -18.50
CA VAL A 167 -3.12 2.62 -17.81
C VAL A 167 -2.94 2.55 -16.30
N GLN A 168 -2.22 1.52 -15.82
CA GLN A 168 -1.98 1.33 -14.39
C GLN A 168 -1.01 2.36 -13.80
N VAL A 169 0.04 2.74 -14.53
CA VAL A 169 0.97 3.81 -14.09
C VAL A 169 0.23 5.14 -13.99
N VAL A 170 -0.63 5.47 -14.95
CA VAL A 170 -1.43 6.70 -14.92
C VAL A 170 -2.44 6.68 -13.76
N SER A 171 -3.15 5.57 -13.55
CA SER A 171 -4.13 5.45 -12.46
C SER A 171 -3.48 5.51 -11.07
N CYS A 172 -2.35 4.83 -10.89
CA CYS A 172 -1.57 4.87 -9.66
C CYS A 172 -0.93 6.24 -9.43
N GLY A 173 -0.49 6.92 -10.50
CA GLY A 173 0.02 8.29 -10.46
C GLY A 173 -1.04 9.27 -9.94
N MET A 174 -2.24 9.26 -10.52
CA MET A 174 -3.36 10.09 -10.05
C MET A 174 -3.73 9.82 -8.58
N SER A 175 -3.75 8.54 -8.19
CA SER A 175 -4.03 8.13 -6.81
C SER A 175 -2.97 8.63 -5.85
N THR A 176 -1.69 8.50 -6.21
CA THR A 176 -0.55 8.97 -5.42
C THR A 176 -0.58 10.48 -5.22
N ILE A 177 -0.89 11.25 -6.29
CA ILE A 177 -1.07 12.70 -6.20
C ILE A 177 -2.20 13.03 -5.24
N THR A 178 -3.35 12.36 -5.35
CA THR A 178 -4.51 12.58 -4.48
C THR A 178 -4.17 12.32 -3.01
N TYR A 179 -3.51 11.20 -2.69
CA TYR A 179 -3.11 10.91 -1.31
C TYR A 179 -2.04 11.87 -0.79
N THR A 180 -1.12 12.32 -1.64
CA THR A 180 -0.10 13.32 -1.28
C THR A 180 -0.74 14.69 -1.03
N VAL A 181 -1.75 15.07 -1.82
CA VAL A 181 -2.56 16.27 -1.61
C VAL A 181 -3.35 16.16 -0.31
N ILE A 182 -3.97 15.02 -0.01
CA ILE A 182 -4.67 14.81 1.27
C ILE A 182 -3.71 14.89 2.46
N GLY A 183 -2.50 14.34 2.33
CA GLY A 183 -1.48 14.37 3.38
C GLY A 183 -0.83 15.74 3.60
N SER A 184 -0.73 16.56 2.55
CA SER A 184 -0.20 17.93 2.60
C SER A 184 -1.26 18.97 2.96
N THR A 185 -2.53 18.72 2.61
CA THR A 185 -3.65 19.63 2.88
C THR A 185 -4.19 19.43 4.29
N ARG A 186 -4.50 20.53 4.97
CA ARG A 186 -4.96 20.61 6.37
C ARG A 186 -6.38 20.04 6.61
N ILE A 187 -6.81 19.01 5.90
CA ILE A 187 -8.14 18.39 6.04
C ILE A 187 -8.33 17.81 7.46
N GLY A 188 -7.23 17.40 8.12
CA GLY A 188 -7.24 17.00 9.54
C GLY A 188 -7.65 18.10 10.53
N LYS A 189 -7.63 19.39 10.14
CA LYS A 189 -8.17 20.46 10.99
C LYS A 189 -9.68 20.51 11.03
N TRP A 190 -10.37 20.10 9.96
CA TRP A 190 -11.83 20.18 9.90
C TRP A 190 -12.49 19.17 10.84
N SER A 191 -11.94 17.96 10.97
CA SER A 191 -12.41 16.98 11.95
C SER A 191 -12.18 17.43 13.40
N VAL A 192 -11.04 18.08 13.69
CA VAL A 192 -10.75 18.64 15.03
C VAL A 192 -11.64 19.85 15.33
N VAL A 193 -11.92 20.72 14.36
CA VAL A 193 -12.82 21.88 14.54
C VAL A 193 -14.27 21.43 14.75
N ILE A 194 -14.74 20.41 14.03
CA ILE A 194 -16.08 19.84 14.26
C ILE A 194 -16.15 19.13 15.62
N SER A 195 -15.12 18.37 15.99
CA SER A 195 -15.06 17.71 17.30
C SER A 195 -14.92 18.70 18.47
N ALA A 196 -14.24 19.84 18.28
CA ALA A 196 -14.13 20.90 19.28
C ALA A 196 -15.44 21.70 19.41
N LYS A 197 -16.20 21.85 18.31
CA LYS A 197 -17.51 22.53 18.31
C LYS A 197 -18.60 21.68 18.96
N ASN A 198 -18.48 20.36 18.95
CA ASN A 198 -19.41 19.43 19.63
C ASN A 198 -19.10 19.19 21.11
N ASN A 199 -17.97 19.70 21.63
CA ASN A 199 -17.53 19.49 23.02
C ASN A 199 -17.54 20.78 23.86
N SER A 200 -18.21 21.84 23.39
CA SER A 200 -18.48 23.02 24.23
C SER A 200 -19.52 22.65 25.29
N PRO A 201 -19.24 22.81 26.59
CA PRO A 201 -20.26 22.62 27.61
C PRO A 201 -21.38 23.63 27.37
N THR A 202 -22.61 23.13 27.30
CA THR A 202 -23.81 23.96 27.42
C THR A 202 -23.68 24.79 28.71
N PRO A 203 -23.70 26.13 28.64
CA PRO A 203 -23.76 26.94 29.85
C PRO A 203 -25.09 26.69 30.59
N PRO A 204 -25.09 26.88 31.93
CA PRO A 204 -26.08 26.32 32.86
C PRO A 204 -27.52 26.79 32.65
#